data_AF-A0A1M3CV62-F1
#
_entry.id   AF-A0A1M3CV62-F1
#
_cell.length_a   1.000
_cell.length_b   1.000
_cell.length_c   1.000
_cell.angle_alpha   90.00
_cell.angle_beta   90.00
_cell.angle_gamma   90.00
#
_symmetry.space_group_name_H-M   'P 1'
#
loop_
_entity.id
_entity.type
_entity.pdbx_description
1 polymer ?
#
loop_
_entity_poly.entity_id
_entity_poly.type
_entity_poly.pdbx_seq_one_letter_code
_entity_poly.pdbx_strand_id
1 'polypeptide(L)'
;MPLFSGSKKVLTPRFQLVSKRFITLFEILIVMAVLAIGTMGIGFNVHRALREQHFKSEVELVVDYLRLAQNLMLIMDADVRVIFETSKNESSNIIRLEVDDSSKDNGPLIKLVTDKPKELNYIHFIDFHEGKEMGLAETGKAVLKFYSKGSVMSRVDLRLGTNESDQDVRGALQKFICLPGYPKPIFSVDSVRDDPACDQEKQADFEQKLTQFTLQEIQNLSLQK
;
A
#
# COMPACT_ATOMS: atom_id res chain seq x y z
N MET A 1 7.03 39.49 -97.31
CA MET A 1 7.01 40.73 -96.50
C MET A 1 5.75 41.51 -96.85
N PRO A 2 5.04 42.21 -95.94
CA PRO A 2 5.13 42.21 -94.46
C PRO A 2 4.46 40.96 -93.82
N LEU A 3 3.52 41.05 -92.84
CA LEU A 3 3.73 41.02 -91.37
C LEU A 3 2.48 40.51 -90.58
N PHE A 4 2.60 40.40 -89.24
CA PHE A 4 1.58 40.20 -88.16
C PHE A 4 0.39 39.25 -88.45
N SER A 5 0.27 38.04 -87.88
CA SER A 5 0.66 37.51 -86.56
C SER A 5 -0.02 38.18 -85.36
N GLY A 6 -1.12 37.59 -84.91
CA GLY A 6 -1.92 37.99 -83.74
C GLY A 6 -2.66 36.79 -83.14
N SER A 7 -1.91 35.86 -82.54
CA SER A 7 -2.46 34.59 -82.01
C SER A 7 -3.30 34.83 -80.74
N LYS A 8 -4.63 34.68 -80.84
CA LYS A 8 -5.53 34.65 -79.69
C LYS A 8 -5.32 33.37 -78.87
N LYS A 9 -4.43 33.42 -77.87
CA LYS A 9 -4.32 32.36 -76.87
C LYS A 9 -5.53 32.41 -75.92
N VAL A 10 -6.51 31.55 -76.19
CA VAL A 10 -7.60 31.27 -75.25
C VAL A 10 -6.99 30.62 -74.00
N LEU A 11 -7.07 31.32 -72.87
CA LEU A 11 -6.61 30.81 -71.58
C LEU A 11 -7.68 29.86 -71.02
N THR A 12 -7.55 28.56 -71.30
CA THR A 12 -8.33 27.54 -70.58
C THR A 12 -7.80 27.41 -69.14
N PRO A 13 -8.63 27.57 -68.10
CA PRO A 13 -8.20 27.34 -66.73
C PRO A 13 -7.95 25.84 -66.53
N ARG A 14 -6.68 25.45 -66.49
CA ARG A 14 -6.26 24.06 -66.32
C ARG A 14 -6.36 23.65 -64.84
N PHE A 15 -7.59 23.48 -64.35
CA PHE A 15 -7.86 22.84 -63.05
C PHE A 15 -7.42 21.37 -63.11
N GLN A 16 -6.13 21.10 -62.84
CA GLN A 16 -5.61 19.75 -62.72
C GLN A 16 -6.10 19.13 -61.41
N LEU A 17 -6.55 17.87 -61.49
CA LEU A 17 -7.22 17.17 -60.38
C LEU A 17 -6.27 16.92 -59.20
N VAL A 18 -6.29 17.81 -58.21
CA VAL A 18 -5.75 17.57 -56.86
C VAL A 18 -6.89 17.06 -55.96
N SER A 19 -7.50 15.93 -56.32
CA SER A 19 -8.70 15.41 -55.61
C SER A 19 -8.63 13.95 -55.13
N LYS A 20 -7.63 13.15 -55.53
CA LYS A 20 -7.53 11.74 -55.10
C LYS A 20 -6.59 11.48 -53.91
N ARG A 21 -5.44 12.18 -53.83
CA ARG A 21 -4.44 11.97 -52.77
C ARG A 21 -4.81 12.63 -51.42
N PHE A 22 -5.58 13.71 -51.44
CA PHE A 22 -6.05 14.34 -50.19
C PHE A 22 -7.13 13.51 -49.50
N ILE A 23 -8.00 12.83 -50.27
CA ILE A 23 -9.01 11.91 -49.71
C ILE A 23 -8.34 10.77 -48.95
N THR A 24 -7.32 10.13 -49.52
CA THR A 24 -6.59 9.04 -48.84
C THR A 24 -5.85 9.49 -47.57
N LEU A 25 -5.33 10.73 -47.53
CA LEU A 25 -4.70 11.27 -46.32
C LEU A 25 -5.73 11.61 -45.24
N PHE A 26 -6.89 12.14 -45.64
CA PHE A 26 -8.00 12.44 -44.74
C PHE A 26 -8.63 11.17 -44.16
N GLU A 27 -8.78 10.12 -44.97
CA GLU A 27 -9.23 8.80 -44.56
C GLU A 27 -8.27 8.17 -43.53
N ILE A 28 -6.96 8.22 -43.77
CA ILE A 28 -5.94 7.77 -42.80
C ILE A 28 -6.02 8.61 -41.50
N LEU A 29 -6.23 9.93 -41.59
CA LEU A 29 -6.42 10.79 -40.40
C LEU A 29 -7.67 10.39 -39.60
N ILE A 30 -8.78 10.08 -40.26
CA ILE A 30 -10.01 9.59 -39.59
C ILE A 30 -9.74 8.24 -38.92
N VAL A 31 -9.10 7.30 -39.61
CA VAL A 31 -8.74 5.99 -39.03
C VAL A 31 -7.85 6.16 -37.79
N MET A 32 -6.83 7.01 -37.86
CA MET A 32 -5.96 7.32 -36.72
C MET A 32 -6.73 7.99 -35.56
N ALA A 33 -7.68 8.89 -35.85
CA ALA A 33 -8.52 9.52 -34.84
C ALA A 33 -9.45 8.51 -34.14
N VAL A 34 -10.09 7.61 -34.90
CA VAL A 34 -10.94 6.54 -34.34
C VAL A 34 -10.12 5.56 -33.49
N LEU A 35 -8.93 5.17 -33.95
CA LEU A 35 -8.01 4.31 -33.18
C LEU A 35 -7.51 5.00 -31.91
N ALA A 36 -7.22 6.31 -31.95
CA ALA A 36 -6.84 7.09 -30.78
C ALA A 36 -7.97 7.14 -29.73
N ILE A 37 -9.22 7.38 -30.17
CA ILE A 37 -10.39 7.39 -29.27
C ILE A 37 -10.60 6.01 -28.64
N GLY A 38 -10.52 4.94 -29.44
CA GLY A 38 -10.70 3.56 -28.95
C GLY A 38 -9.62 3.13 -27.94
N THR A 39 -8.35 3.46 -28.19
CA THR A 39 -7.24 3.14 -27.29
C THR A 39 -7.26 3.96 -26.00
N MET A 40 -7.72 5.21 -26.05
CA MET A 40 -7.84 6.09 -24.88
C MET A 40 -8.77 5.50 -23.80
N GLY A 41 -9.93 4.96 -24.19
CA GLY A 41 -10.88 4.34 -23.25
C GLY A 41 -10.32 3.10 -22.53
N ILE A 42 -9.46 2.33 -23.20
CA ILE A 42 -8.81 1.14 -22.62
C ILE A 42 -7.72 1.56 -21.62
N GLY A 43 -6.92 2.58 -21.97
CA GLY A 43 -5.80 3.05 -21.15
C GLY A 43 -6.19 3.49 -19.74
N PHE A 44 -7.31 4.20 -19.58
CA PHE A 44 -7.79 4.65 -18.26
C PHE A 44 -8.12 3.50 -17.32
N ASN A 45 -8.78 2.45 -17.82
CA ASN A 45 -9.16 1.28 -17.01
C ASN A 45 -7.93 0.47 -16.60
N VAL A 46 -6.97 0.28 -17.51
CA VAL A 46 -5.70 -0.41 -17.21
C VAL A 46 -4.89 0.35 -16.17
N HIS A 47 -4.76 1.67 -16.29
CA HIS A 47 -4.00 2.46 -15.32
C HIS A 47 -4.61 2.41 -13.90
N ARG A 48 -5.95 2.47 -13.79
CA ARG A 48 -6.65 2.29 -12.51
C ARG A 48 -6.39 0.92 -11.90
N ALA A 49 -6.51 -0.15 -12.69
CA ALA A 49 -6.29 -1.52 -12.24
C ALA A 49 -4.83 -1.75 -11.79
N LEU A 50 -3.85 -1.21 -12.52
CA LEU A 50 -2.44 -1.29 -12.14
C LEU A 50 -2.16 -0.57 -10.82
N ARG A 51 -2.70 0.66 -10.62
CA ARG A 51 -2.56 1.38 -9.33
C ARG A 51 -3.14 0.58 -8.16
N GLU A 52 -4.29 -0.05 -8.35
CA GLU A 52 -4.92 -0.90 -7.34
C GLU A 52 -4.11 -2.18 -7.06
N GLN A 53 -3.57 -2.82 -8.09
CA GLN A 53 -2.70 -3.99 -7.96
C GLN A 53 -1.39 -3.67 -7.23
N HIS A 54 -0.75 -2.54 -7.55
CA HIS A 54 0.49 -2.12 -6.88
C HIS A 54 0.24 -1.79 -5.40
N PHE A 55 -0.85 -1.07 -5.08
CA PHE A 55 -1.23 -0.83 -3.69
C PHE A 55 -1.50 -2.14 -2.92
N LYS A 56 -2.26 -3.08 -3.50
CA LYS A 56 -2.52 -4.39 -2.88
C LYS A 56 -1.23 -5.19 -2.65
N SER A 57 -0.29 -5.16 -3.60
CA SER A 57 1.00 -5.83 -3.49
C SER A 57 1.91 -5.21 -2.41
N GLU A 58 1.86 -3.89 -2.21
CA GLU A 58 2.56 -3.24 -1.09
C GLU A 58 1.90 -3.53 0.26
N VAL A 59 0.58 -3.59 0.34
CA VAL A 59 -0.13 -4.00 1.56
C VAL A 59 0.21 -5.44 1.93
N GLU A 60 0.24 -6.35 0.96
CA GLU A 60 0.66 -7.75 1.16
C GLU A 60 2.11 -7.83 1.64
N LEU A 61 3.02 -7.01 1.09
CA LEU A 61 4.39 -6.89 1.57
C LEU A 61 4.46 -6.43 3.03
N VAL A 62 3.67 -5.43 3.44
CA VAL A 62 3.60 -5.00 4.85
C VAL A 62 3.10 -6.15 5.73
N VAL A 63 2.03 -6.85 5.34
CA VAL A 63 1.53 -8.03 6.06
C VAL A 63 2.61 -9.10 6.21
N ASP A 64 3.37 -9.40 5.16
CA ASP A 64 4.43 -10.40 5.20
C ASP A 64 5.63 -9.98 6.07
N TYR A 65 6.00 -8.69 6.11
CA TYR A 65 6.98 -8.18 7.06
C TYR A 65 6.50 -8.33 8.52
N LEU A 66 5.21 -8.11 8.80
CA LEU A 66 4.63 -8.29 10.14
C LEU A 66 4.58 -9.78 10.54
N ARG A 67 4.19 -10.67 9.62
CA ARG A 67 4.24 -12.14 9.81
C ARG A 67 5.67 -12.61 10.06
N LEU A 68 6.62 -12.09 9.29
CA LEU A 68 8.04 -12.38 9.44
C LEU A 68 8.57 -11.92 10.81
N ALA A 69 8.20 -10.72 11.27
CA ALA A 69 8.57 -10.24 12.59
C ALA A 69 8.02 -11.14 13.72
N GLN A 70 6.74 -11.52 13.64
CA GLN A 70 6.12 -12.48 14.57
C GLN A 70 6.81 -13.85 14.54
N ASN A 71 7.13 -14.37 13.35
CA ASN A 71 7.80 -15.66 13.20
C ASN A 71 9.23 -15.62 13.75
N LEU A 72 10.00 -14.54 13.50
CA LEU A 72 11.35 -14.38 14.04
C LEU A 72 11.31 -14.28 15.57
N MET A 73 10.39 -13.50 16.13
CA MET A 73 10.16 -13.42 17.58
C MET A 73 9.91 -14.81 18.21
N LEU A 74 9.06 -15.63 17.58
CA LEU A 74 8.71 -16.96 18.08
C LEU A 74 9.81 -18.03 17.86
N ILE A 75 10.61 -17.91 16.80
CA ILE A 75 11.62 -18.91 16.42
C ILE A 75 12.98 -18.62 17.08
N MET A 76 13.35 -17.35 17.24
CA MET A 76 14.66 -16.93 17.75
C MET A 76 14.66 -16.57 19.24
N ASP A 77 13.50 -16.48 19.88
CA ASP A 77 13.33 -15.93 21.25
C ASP A 77 13.93 -14.50 21.41
N ALA A 78 13.98 -13.74 20.32
CA ALA A 78 14.53 -12.39 20.25
C ALA A 78 13.42 -11.33 20.08
N ASP A 79 13.66 -10.12 20.59
CA ASP A 79 12.74 -8.99 20.41
C ASP A 79 12.91 -8.42 18.98
N VAL A 80 11.81 -8.14 18.29
CA VAL A 80 11.81 -7.67 16.90
C VAL A 80 11.05 -6.36 16.78
N ARG A 81 11.56 -5.42 15.99
CA ARG A 81 10.94 -4.12 15.70
C ARG A 81 10.66 -4.00 14.21
N VAL A 82 9.42 -3.64 13.86
CA VAL A 82 9.06 -3.21 12.50
C VAL A 82 8.94 -1.69 12.53
N ILE A 83 9.76 -1.02 11.74
CA ILE A 83 9.89 0.42 11.70
C ILE A 83 9.37 0.90 10.35
N PHE A 84 8.45 1.86 10.38
CA PHE A 84 8.04 2.66 9.24
C PHE A 84 8.64 4.06 9.40
N GLU A 85 9.35 4.53 8.39
CA GLU A 85 9.98 5.85 8.33
C GLU A 85 9.57 6.53 7.03
N THR A 86 9.11 7.79 7.08
CA THR A 86 8.89 8.57 5.86
C THR A 86 10.24 8.86 5.19
N SER A 87 10.35 8.62 3.89
CA SER A 87 11.58 8.85 3.15
C SER A 87 11.95 10.34 3.15
N LYS A 88 13.26 10.65 3.09
CA LYS A 88 13.80 12.02 3.07
C LYS A 88 13.30 12.89 1.91
N ASN A 89 12.66 12.28 0.92
CA ASN A 89 12.07 12.95 -0.24
C ASN A 89 10.52 13.08 -0.13
N GLU A 90 9.95 12.88 1.06
CA GLU A 90 8.53 13.10 1.45
C GLU A 90 7.44 12.39 0.60
N SER A 91 7.84 11.55 -0.36
CA SER A 91 6.96 10.98 -1.39
C SER A 91 6.73 9.46 -1.26
N SER A 92 7.60 8.77 -0.52
CA SER A 92 7.50 7.34 -0.23
C SER A 92 7.71 7.07 1.26
N ASN A 93 7.09 6.00 1.76
CA ASN A 93 7.40 5.47 3.08
C ASN A 93 8.40 4.33 2.96
N ILE A 94 9.14 4.03 4.03
CA ILE A 94 10.14 2.97 4.08
C ILE A 94 9.76 2.03 5.22
N ILE A 95 9.67 0.73 4.95
CA ILE A 95 9.56 -0.30 5.98
C ILE A 95 10.94 -0.95 6.19
N ARG A 96 11.33 -1.10 7.45
CA ARG A 96 12.59 -1.72 7.88
C ARG A 96 12.34 -2.64 9.06
N LEU A 97 13.06 -3.75 9.09
CA LEU A 97 13.02 -4.73 10.18
C LEU A 97 14.32 -4.60 10.99
N GLU A 98 14.21 -4.53 12.31
CA GLU A 98 15.34 -4.64 13.24
C GLU A 98 15.08 -5.80 14.20
N VAL A 99 16.12 -6.57 14.54
CA VAL A 99 16.07 -7.57 15.61
C VAL A 99 16.97 -7.07 16.74
N ASP A 100 16.38 -6.81 17.91
CA ASP A 100 17.11 -6.53 19.14
C ASP A 100 17.55 -7.88 19.75
N ASP A 101 18.77 -8.30 19.46
CA ASP A 101 19.40 -9.41 20.17
C ASP A 101 20.59 -8.93 21.02
N SER A 102 20.65 -9.42 22.25
CA SER A 102 21.79 -9.30 23.16
C SER A 102 22.93 -10.27 22.78
N SER A 103 22.61 -11.30 21.99
CA SER A 103 23.57 -12.21 21.39
C SER A 103 24.30 -11.57 20.21
N LYS A 104 25.64 -11.53 20.29
CA LYS A 104 26.49 -10.87 19.28
C LYS A 104 26.58 -11.55 17.91
N ASP A 105 25.92 -12.69 17.73
CA ASP A 105 26.03 -13.51 16.51
C ASP A 105 24.68 -13.70 15.80
N ASN A 106 24.03 -12.57 15.47
CA ASN A 106 22.98 -12.54 14.46
C ASN A 106 23.59 -12.97 13.12
N GLY A 107 23.43 -14.26 12.81
CA GLY A 107 24.01 -14.92 11.65
C GLY A 107 23.66 -14.24 10.33
N PRO A 108 24.42 -14.51 9.25
CA PRO A 108 24.36 -13.74 8.00
C PRO A 108 22.97 -13.69 7.33
N LEU A 109 22.10 -14.66 7.63
CA LEU A 109 20.71 -14.68 7.14
C LEU A 109 19.83 -13.61 7.77
N ILE A 110 19.99 -13.30 9.06
CA ILE A 110 19.20 -12.26 9.75
C ILE A 110 19.53 -10.90 9.14
N LYS A 111 20.83 -10.60 9.01
CA LYS A 111 21.35 -9.38 8.35
C LYS A 111 20.83 -9.22 6.92
N LEU A 112 20.80 -10.30 6.14
CA LEU A 112 20.27 -10.25 4.76
C LEU A 112 18.80 -9.79 4.68
N VAL A 113 18.04 -10.01 5.75
CA VAL A 113 16.61 -9.69 5.88
C VAL A 113 16.37 -8.35 6.58
N THR A 114 17.19 -7.96 7.56
CA THR A 114 17.10 -6.66 8.27
C THR A 114 17.73 -5.50 7.50
N ASP A 115 18.84 -5.74 6.79
CA ASP A 115 19.70 -4.68 6.23
C ASP A 115 19.13 -4.06 4.94
N LYS A 116 18.00 -4.58 4.44
CA LYS A 116 17.34 -4.13 3.21
C LYS A 116 16.03 -3.41 3.55
N PRO A 117 16.05 -2.10 3.81
CA PRO A 117 14.83 -1.30 3.86
C PRO A 117 14.09 -1.41 2.52
N LYS A 118 12.77 -1.44 2.58
CA LYS A 118 11.90 -1.52 1.41
C LYS A 118 11.07 -0.26 1.28
N GLU A 119 11.15 0.36 0.12
CA GLU A 119 10.32 1.53 -0.22
C GLU A 119 8.89 1.09 -0.57
N LEU A 120 7.93 1.85 -0.03
CA LEU A 120 6.50 1.80 -0.27
C LEU A 120 6.13 3.07 -1.07
N ASN A 121 5.83 2.88 -2.35
CA ASN A 121 5.62 3.94 -3.33
C ASN A 121 4.14 4.24 -3.59
N TYR A 122 3.24 3.35 -3.16
CA TYR A 122 1.79 3.47 -3.30
C TYR A 122 1.07 3.59 -1.94
N ILE A 123 1.71 3.17 -0.84
CA ILE A 123 1.28 3.49 0.53
C ILE A 123 1.94 4.81 0.97
N HIS A 124 1.18 5.91 0.86
CA HIS A 124 1.64 7.24 1.27
C HIS A 124 1.29 7.59 2.71
N PHE A 125 0.24 6.98 3.26
CA PHE A 125 -0.23 7.21 4.62
C PHE A 125 -0.23 5.92 5.43
N ILE A 126 0.34 5.99 6.63
CA ILE A 126 0.41 4.91 7.61
C ILE A 126 0.02 5.54 8.95
N ASP A 127 -1.10 5.08 9.51
CA ASP A 127 -1.68 5.66 10.72
C ASP A 127 -2.11 4.55 11.69
N PHE A 128 -2.18 4.90 12.96
CA PHE A 128 -2.47 4.00 14.07
C PHE A 128 -3.84 4.37 14.65
N HIS A 129 -4.87 3.71 14.15
CA HIS A 129 -6.23 3.92 14.61
C HIS A 129 -6.33 3.53 16.09
N GLU A 130 -6.72 4.50 16.92
CA GLU A 130 -6.95 4.41 18.37
C GLU A 130 -5.84 3.75 19.23
N GLY A 131 -4.58 3.88 18.83
CA GLY A 131 -3.41 3.53 19.66
C GLY A 131 -2.98 4.64 20.62
N LYS A 132 -3.73 4.90 21.71
CA LYS A 132 -3.53 6.07 22.60
C LYS A 132 -2.22 6.11 23.40
N GLU A 133 -1.36 5.09 23.30
CA GLU A 133 -0.08 4.99 24.04
C GLU A 133 1.12 4.55 23.17
N MET A 134 1.27 5.07 21.94
CA MET A 134 2.61 5.16 21.34
C MET A 134 3.38 6.34 21.92
N GLY A 135 4.11 6.08 23.01
CA GLY A 135 4.99 7.07 23.64
C GLY A 135 6.03 7.61 22.65
N LEU A 136 6.01 8.91 22.42
CA LEU A 136 6.89 9.66 21.51
C LEU A 136 6.99 9.04 20.10
N ALA A 137 5.89 9.04 19.36
CA ALA A 137 5.97 9.03 17.91
C ALA A 137 6.70 10.29 17.43
N GLU A 138 7.99 10.17 17.10
CA GLU A 138 8.71 11.21 16.37
C GLU A 138 8.01 11.41 15.01
N THR A 139 7.78 12.66 14.62
CA THR A 139 7.04 13.00 13.39
C THR A 139 7.66 12.31 12.17
N GLY A 140 6.91 11.43 11.51
CA GLY A 140 7.38 10.65 10.35
C GLY A 140 8.01 9.29 10.70
N LYS A 141 7.94 8.82 11.97
CA LYS A 141 8.43 7.51 12.38
C LYS A 141 7.42 6.74 13.26
N ALA A 142 7.14 5.52 12.84
CA ALA A 142 6.15 4.62 13.41
C ALA A 142 6.81 3.27 13.73
N VAL A 143 6.67 2.76 14.96
CA VAL A 143 7.41 1.56 15.42
C VAL A 143 6.49 0.56 16.10
N LEU A 144 6.39 -0.63 15.51
CA LEU A 144 5.76 -1.81 16.09
C LEU A 144 6.82 -2.69 16.75
N LYS A 145 6.49 -3.26 17.92
CA LYS A 145 7.39 -4.09 18.73
C LYS A 145 6.79 -5.46 18.94
N PHE A 146 7.64 -6.47 18.90
CA PHE A 146 7.32 -7.89 19.02
C PHE A 146 8.28 -8.43 20.08
N TYR A 147 7.76 -8.77 21.25
CA TYR A 147 8.52 -9.17 22.43
C TYR A 147 8.48 -10.68 22.62
N SER A 148 9.63 -11.35 22.55
CA SER A 148 9.70 -12.82 22.68
C SER A 148 9.29 -13.29 24.07
N LYS A 149 9.74 -12.55 25.10
CA LYS A 149 9.48 -12.84 26.52
C LYS A 149 8.03 -12.58 26.90
N GLY A 150 7.22 -13.62 26.73
CA GLY A 150 5.78 -13.60 26.90
C GLY A 150 5.00 -13.63 25.58
N SER A 151 5.68 -13.65 24.43
CA SER A 151 5.07 -13.61 23.09
C SER A 151 4.08 -12.45 22.92
N VAL A 152 4.45 -11.27 23.41
CA VAL A 152 3.59 -10.06 23.42
C VAL A 152 3.94 -9.19 22.22
N MET A 153 2.96 -8.55 21.60
CA MET A 153 3.15 -7.70 20.43
C MET A 153 2.53 -6.32 20.67
N SER A 154 2.88 -5.32 19.86
CA SER A 154 2.16 -4.05 19.83
C SER A 154 0.70 -4.29 19.48
N ARG A 155 -0.20 -3.82 20.36
CA ARG A 155 -1.64 -3.82 20.14
C ARG A 155 -2.05 -2.51 19.46
N VAL A 156 -2.43 -2.57 18.19
CA VAL A 156 -2.80 -1.40 17.39
C VAL A 156 -3.47 -1.80 16.06
N ASP A 157 -4.30 -0.91 15.53
CA ASP A 157 -4.93 -1.06 14.22
C ASP A 157 -4.23 -0.17 13.20
N LEU A 158 -3.49 -0.80 12.29
CA LEU A 158 -2.68 -0.12 11.28
C LEU A 158 -3.52 0.21 10.05
N ARG A 159 -3.78 1.49 9.80
CA ARG A 159 -4.42 2.00 8.59
C ARG A 159 -3.36 2.30 7.54
N LEU A 160 -3.44 1.62 6.40
CA LEU A 160 -2.58 1.82 5.22
C LEU A 160 -3.40 2.49 4.13
N GLY A 161 -2.96 3.65 3.63
CA GLY A 161 -3.72 4.45 2.68
C GLY A 161 -2.89 5.14 1.60
N THR A 162 -3.54 5.44 0.47
CA THR A 162 -2.99 6.32 -0.57
C THR A 162 -3.12 7.82 -0.23
N ASN A 163 -3.84 8.16 0.84
CA ASN A 163 -4.17 9.53 1.24
C ASN A 163 -4.40 9.58 2.77
N GLU A 164 -4.20 10.75 3.37
CA GLU A 164 -4.39 11.01 4.80
C GLU A 164 -5.87 10.96 5.22
N SER A 165 -6.76 11.53 4.39
CA SER A 165 -8.19 11.64 4.74
C SER A 165 -8.85 10.26 4.93
N ASP A 166 -9.60 10.13 6.03
CA ASP A 166 -10.46 8.97 6.33
C ASP A 166 -11.80 9.01 5.60
N GLN A 167 -12.10 10.13 4.93
CA GLN A 167 -13.25 10.22 4.04
C GLN A 167 -12.98 9.46 2.75
N ASP A 168 -14.02 8.81 2.23
CA ASP A 168 -14.01 7.97 1.02
C ASP A 168 -13.87 8.85 -0.26
N VAL A 169 -12.72 9.51 -0.39
CA VAL A 169 -12.36 10.35 -1.53
C VAL A 169 -12.28 9.45 -2.75
N ARG A 170 -13.10 9.73 -3.78
CA ARG A 170 -13.22 8.90 -4.98
C ARG A 170 -11.85 8.50 -5.57
N GLY A 171 -11.48 7.23 -5.40
CA GLY A 171 -10.22 6.67 -5.92
C GLY A 171 -9.03 6.73 -4.95
N ALA A 172 -9.25 7.05 -3.68
CA ALA A 172 -8.36 6.64 -2.60
C ALA A 172 -8.50 5.13 -2.37
N LEU A 173 -7.39 4.49 -2.02
CA LEU A 173 -7.37 3.08 -1.60
C LEU A 173 -6.90 3.04 -0.14
N GLN A 174 -7.55 2.20 0.65
CA GLN A 174 -7.21 1.96 2.04
C GLN A 174 -7.37 0.48 2.42
N LYS A 175 -6.57 0.04 3.39
CA LYS A 175 -6.61 -1.28 4.02
C LYS A 175 -6.25 -1.15 5.49
N PHE A 176 -6.78 -2.04 6.32
CA PHE A 176 -6.49 -2.10 7.74
C PHE A 176 -5.79 -3.42 8.09
N ILE A 177 -4.87 -3.40 9.06
CA ILE A 177 -4.21 -4.59 9.62
C ILE A 177 -4.29 -4.48 11.14
N CYS A 178 -5.01 -5.40 11.78
CA CYS A 178 -5.34 -5.29 13.20
C CYS A 178 -4.47 -6.24 14.04
N LEU A 179 -3.72 -5.67 14.98
CA LEU A 179 -2.79 -6.40 15.85
C LEU A 179 -3.37 -6.41 17.28
N PRO A 180 -3.79 -7.56 17.83
CA PRO A 180 -4.47 -7.62 19.12
C PRO A 180 -3.51 -7.60 20.33
N GLY A 181 -2.19 -7.59 20.10
CA GLY A 181 -1.17 -7.62 21.14
C GLY A 181 -0.58 -9.01 21.48
N TYR A 182 -1.01 -10.06 20.77
CA TYR A 182 -0.49 -11.43 20.89
C TYR A 182 -0.41 -12.09 19.50
N PRO A 183 0.28 -13.24 19.35
CA PRO A 183 0.56 -13.82 18.05
C PRO A 183 -0.71 -14.44 17.46
N LYS A 184 -1.14 -13.94 16.30
CA LYS A 184 -2.24 -14.50 15.52
C LYS A 184 -1.86 -14.56 14.03
N PRO A 185 -2.62 -15.24 13.17
CA PRO A 185 -2.51 -15.02 11.74
C PRO A 185 -2.78 -13.53 11.41
N ILE A 186 -1.80 -12.86 10.81
CA ILE A 186 -1.91 -11.46 10.37
C ILE A 186 -2.42 -11.44 8.93
N PHE A 187 -3.41 -10.59 8.66
CA PHE A 187 -4.02 -10.37 7.35
C PHE A 187 -4.51 -8.93 7.25
N SER A 188 -4.83 -8.47 6.03
CA SER A 188 -5.39 -7.15 5.78
C SER A 188 -6.88 -7.23 5.44
N VAL A 189 -7.66 -6.26 5.91
CA VAL A 189 -9.11 -6.14 5.71
C VAL A 189 -9.48 -4.81 5.06
N ASP A 190 -10.64 -4.73 4.44
CA ASP A 190 -11.15 -3.49 3.81
C ASP A 190 -11.78 -2.54 4.83
N SER A 191 -12.37 -3.07 5.92
CA SER A 191 -12.87 -2.30 7.06
C SER A 191 -12.41 -2.88 8.39
N VAL A 192 -12.19 -2.01 9.37
CA VAL A 192 -12.02 -2.32 10.81
C VAL A 192 -13.13 -3.26 11.33
N ARG A 193 -14.32 -3.23 10.72
CA ARG A 193 -15.46 -4.06 11.12
C ARG A 193 -15.38 -5.53 10.64
N ASP A 194 -14.46 -5.85 9.74
CA ASP A 194 -14.39 -7.17 9.10
C ASP A 194 -13.53 -8.18 9.89
N ASP A 195 -12.63 -7.72 10.77
CA ASP A 195 -11.88 -8.57 11.71
C ASP A 195 -12.28 -8.20 13.16
N PRO A 196 -12.84 -9.13 13.96
CA PRO A 196 -13.21 -8.86 15.35
C PRO A 196 -12.00 -8.49 16.23
N ALA A 197 -10.78 -8.81 15.83
CA ALA A 197 -9.57 -8.42 16.54
C ALA A 197 -9.12 -6.97 16.28
N CYS A 198 -9.86 -6.19 15.48
CA CYS A 198 -9.78 -4.73 15.47
C CYS A 198 -10.67 -4.10 16.56
N ASP A 199 -11.53 -4.88 17.23
CA ASP A 199 -12.41 -4.38 18.29
C ASP A 199 -11.69 -4.38 19.63
N GLN A 200 -10.81 -3.39 19.78
CA GLN A 200 -9.95 -3.25 20.95
C GLN A 200 -10.71 -3.11 22.27
N GLU A 201 -11.90 -2.49 22.27
CA GLU A 201 -12.73 -2.40 23.47
C GLU A 201 -13.21 -3.78 23.91
N LYS A 202 -13.81 -4.57 23.00
CA LYS A 202 -14.23 -5.96 23.31
C LYS A 202 -13.06 -6.85 23.72
N GLN A 203 -11.88 -6.65 23.11
CA GLN A 203 -10.65 -7.37 23.44
C GLN A 203 -10.22 -7.11 24.90
N ALA A 204 -10.16 -5.84 25.32
CA ALA A 204 -9.83 -5.47 26.70
C ALA A 204 -10.88 -5.95 27.71
N ASP A 205 -12.16 -5.85 27.36
CA ASP A 205 -13.28 -6.33 28.17
C ASP A 205 -13.20 -7.85 28.42
N PHE A 206 -12.78 -8.61 27.42
CA PHE A 206 -12.58 -10.06 27.51
C PHE A 206 -11.38 -10.42 28.41
N GLU A 207 -10.24 -9.75 28.23
CA GLU A 207 -9.03 -9.91 29.05
C GLU A 207 -9.28 -9.61 30.53
N GLN A 208 -10.02 -8.54 30.84
CA GLN A 208 -10.41 -8.21 32.22
C GLN A 208 -11.29 -9.30 32.84
N LYS A 209 -12.28 -9.80 32.11
CA LYS A 209 -13.16 -10.89 32.57
C LYS A 209 -12.36 -12.18 32.83
N LEU A 210 -11.47 -12.56 31.92
CA LEU A 210 -10.57 -13.71 32.08
C LEU A 210 -9.68 -13.60 33.32
N THR A 211 -9.12 -12.41 33.55
CA THR A 211 -8.27 -12.12 34.71
C THR A 211 -9.07 -12.25 36.01
N GLN A 212 -10.29 -11.69 36.05
CA GLN A 212 -11.19 -11.80 37.21
C GLN A 212 -11.60 -13.25 37.50
N PHE A 213 -11.96 -14.03 36.48
CA PHE A 213 -12.29 -15.46 36.63
C PHE A 213 -11.10 -16.26 37.18
N THR A 214 -9.91 -16.07 36.61
CA THR A 214 -8.69 -16.77 37.07
C THR A 214 -8.35 -16.43 38.52
N LEU A 215 -8.48 -15.16 38.92
CA LEU A 215 -8.26 -14.74 40.30
C LEU A 215 -9.28 -15.37 41.27
N GLN A 216 -10.55 -15.46 40.88
CA GLN A 216 -11.58 -16.13 41.68
C GLN A 216 -11.32 -17.63 41.81
N GLU A 217 -10.87 -18.31 40.75
CA GLU A 217 -10.50 -19.73 40.79
C GLU A 217 -9.32 -19.97 41.75
N ILE A 218 -8.26 -19.17 41.65
CA ILE A 218 -7.10 -19.25 42.56
C ILE A 218 -7.52 -19.00 44.02
N GLN A 219 -8.39 -18.01 44.28
CA GLN A 219 -8.91 -17.75 45.62
C GLN A 219 -9.72 -18.93 46.16
N ASN A 220 -10.61 -19.52 45.35
CA ASN A 220 -11.41 -20.68 45.74
C ASN A 220 -10.54 -21.92 45.99
N LEU A 221 -9.49 -22.15 45.19
CA LEU A 221 -8.53 -23.22 45.40
C LEU A 221 -7.67 -23.01 46.66
N SER A 222 -7.33 -21.76 47.00
CA SER A 222 -6.59 -21.45 48.22
C SER A 222 -7.41 -21.61 49.50
N LEU A 223 -8.74 -21.51 49.42
CA LEU A 223 -9.68 -21.71 50.52
C LEU A 223 -10.04 -23.18 50.79
N GLN A 224 -9.63 -24.11 49.92
CA GLN A 224 -9.86 -25.56 50.07
C GLN A 224 -8.66 -26.31 50.69
N LYS A 225 -7.66 -25.59 51.23
CA LYS A 225 -6.38 -26.16 51.67
C LYS A 225 -6.01 -25.76 53.10
#